data_AF-A0A1A7ZM23-F1
#
_entry.id   AF-A0A1A7ZM23-F1
#
_cell.length_a   1.000
_cell.length_b   1.000
_cell.length_c   1.000
_cell.angle_alpha   90.00
_cell.angle_beta   90.00
_cell.angle_gamma   90.00
#
_symmetry.space_group_name_H-M   'P 1'
#
loop_
_entity.id
_entity.type
_entity.pdbx_description
1 polymer ?
#
loop_
_entity_poly.entity_id
_entity_poly.type
_entity_poly.pdbx_seq_one_letter_code
_entity_poly.pdbx_strand_id
1 'polypeptide(L)' 'MGNVQSLRNETDELQACVRYQKDFGKCCILAFSETWLTHKEQDSDLAIDGFGAPLRLDQQAELMGKHQGGG' A
#
# COMPACT_ATOMS: atom_id res chain seq x y z
N MET A 1 8.10 7.70 -2.40
CA MET A 1 7.40 6.76 -3.29
C MET A 1 8.23 5.50 -3.38
N GLY A 2 7.65 4.33 -3.11
CA GLY A 2 8.35 3.05 -3.12
C GLY A 2 7.65 2.02 -4.01
N ASN A 3 8.44 1.21 -4.71
CA ASN A 3 7.93 0.03 -5.41
C ASN A 3 7.96 -1.15 -4.43
N VAL A 4 6.79 -1.72 -4.12
CA VAL A 4 6.63 -2.77 -3.09
C VAL A 4 6.50 -4.17 -3.67
N GLN A 5 6.24 -4.31 -4.98
CA GLN A 5 6.09 -5.60 -5.68
C GLN A 5 5.09 -6.61 -5.05
N SER A 6 4.31 -6.18 -4.07
CA SER A 6 3.14 -6.79 -3.44
C SER A 6 2.94 -6.07 -2.10
N LEU A 7 2.03 -5.09 -2.04
CA LEU A 7 1.83 -4.32 -0.80
C LEU A 7 1.42 -5.23 0.37
N ARG A 8 0.62 -6.26 0.08
CA ARG A 8 0.15 -7.22 1.07
C ARG A 8 1.29 -7.98 1.76
N ASN A 9 2.34 -8.32 1.02
CA ASN A 9 3.50 -9.00 1.58
C ASN A 9 4.36 -8.08 2.45
N GLU A 10 4.37 -6.79 2.10
CA GLU A 10 5.23 -5.79 2.73
C GLU A 10 4.54 -5.05 3.89
N THR A 11 3.24 -5.26 4.15
CA THR A 11 2.49 -4.51 5.19
C THR A 11 3.13 -4.65 6.58
N ASP A 12 3.55 -5.86 6.97
CA ASP A 12 4.16 -6.10 8.29
C ASP A 12 5.53 -5.39 8.42
N GLU A 13 6.34 -5.45 7.36
CA GLU A 13 7.62 -4.74 7.31
C GLU A 13 7.43 -3.23 7.31
N LEU A 14 6.40 -2.75 6.61
CA LEU A 14 6.07 -1.34 6.54
C LEU A 14 5.56 -0.80 7.90
N GLN A 15 4.76 -1.58 8.62
CA GLN A 15 4.38 -1.29 10.01
C GLN A 15 5.62 -1.17 10.91
N ALA A 16 6.58 -2.09 10.79
CA ALA A 16 7.84 -1.99 11.51
C ALA A 16 8.63 -0.73 11.11
N CYS A 17 8.67 -0.39 9.82
CA CYS A 17 9.32 0.82 9.32
C CYS A 17 8.69 2.08 9.92
N VAL A 18 7.36 2.21 9.89
CA VAL A 18 6.65 3.36 10.48
C VAL A 18 6.93 3.49 11.97
N ARG A 19 7.01 2.36 12.69
CA ARG A 19 7.23 2.36 14.13
C ARG A 19 8.66 2.71 14.55
N TYR A 20 9.66 2.23 13.81
CA TYR A 20 11.06 2.30 14.24
C TYR A 20 11.92 3.25 13.41
N GLN A 21 11.53 3.55 12.16
CA GLN A 21 12.24 4.49 11.30
C GLN A 21 11.57 5.86 11.36
N LYS A 22 12.30 6.83 11.90
CA LYS A 22 11.80 8.22 12.07
C LYS A 22 11.35 8.85 10.76
N ASP A 23 11.96 8.47 9.65
CA ASP A 23 11.63 9.03 8.35
C ASP A 23 10.23 8.58 7.90
N PHE A 24 9.91 7.29 8.04
CA PHE A 24 8.59 6.75 7.74
C PHE A 24 7.52 7.25 8.72
N GLY A 25 7.80 7.21 10.02
CA GLY A 25 6.84 7.62 11.05
C GLY A 25 6.53 9.13 11.08
N LYS A 26 7.33 9.96 10.41
CA LYS A 26 7.08 11.41 10.28
C LYS A 26 6.49 11.81 8.92
N CYS A 27 6.36 10.88 7.98
CA CYS A 27 5.71 11.16 6.71
C CYS A 27 4.22 11.40 6.92
N CYS A 28 3.67 12.41 6.24
CA CYS A 28 2.22 12.61 6.19
C CYS A 28 1.54 11.70 5.15
N ILE A 29 2.30 11.26 4.13
CA ILE A 29 1.81 10.46 3.01
C ILE A 29 2.83 9.38 2.69
N LEU A 30 2.37 8.14 2.63
CA LEU A 30 3.08 7.01 2.05
C LEU A 30 2.45 6.69 0.70
N ALA A 31 3.27 6.60 -0.35
CA ALA A 31 2.80 6.36 -1.70
C ALA A 31 3.56 5.18 -2.32
N PHE A 32 2.82 4.16 -2.73
CA PHE A 32 3.34 2.91 -3.25
C PHE A 32 2.88 2.65 -4.68
N SER A 33 3.74 2.01 -5.46
CA SER A 33 3.44 1.50 -6.80
C SER A 33 3.63 -0.02 -6.84
N GLU A 34 3.05 -0.67 -7.84
CA GLU A 34 3.08 -2.14 -7.96
C GLU A 34 2.57 -2.84 -6.69
N THR A 35 1.48 -2.30 -6.12
CA THR A 35 0.86 -2.81 -4.90
C THR A 35 0.22 -4.19 -5.11
N TRP A 36 -0.14 -4.51 -6.35
CA TRP A 36 -0.79 -5.76 -6.79
C TRP A 36 -2.06 -6.10 -6.02
N LEU A 37 -2.70 -5.09 -5.44
CA LEU A 37 -3.98 -5.23 -4.76
C LEU A 37 -5.08 -5.54 -5.77
N THR A 38 -6.06 -6.30 -5.32
CA THR A 38 -7.28 -6.59 -6.06
C THR A 38 -8.50 -6.13 -5.26
N HIS A 39 -9.68 -6.20 -5.85
CA HIS A 39 -10.94 -5.93 -5.13
C HIS A 39 -11.22 -6.88 -3.96
N LYS A 40 -10.42 -7.94 -3.77
CA LYS A 40 -10.59 -8.89 -2.66
C LYS A 40 -10.02 -8.37 -1.34
N GLU A 41 -8.95 -7.57 -1.41
CA GLU A 41 -8.35 -6.95 -0.23
C GLU A 41 -9.24 -5.82 0.28
N GLN A 42 -9.50 -5.83 1.59
CA GLN A 42 -10.19 -4.74 2.28
C GLN A 42 -9.18 -3.71 2.77
N ASP A 43 -9.63 -2.47 2.97
CA ASP A 43 -8.76 -1.41 3.48
C ASP A 43 -8.22 -1.72 4.89
N SER A 44 -8.95 -2.53 5.67
CA SER A 44 -8.50 -3.05 6.97
C SER A 44 -7.28 -3.96 6.87
N ASP A 45 -7.10 -4.66 5.74
CA ASP A 45 -5.96 -5.56 5.52
C ASP A 45 -4.65 -4.77 5.26
N LEU A 46 -4.77 -3.46 5.04
CA LEU A 46 -3.69 -2.55 4.70
C LEU A 46 -3.50 -1.46 5.77
N ALA A 47 -4.07 -1.66 6.96
CA ALA A 47 -4.01 -0.69 8.04
C ALA A 47 -2.58 -0.51 8.57
N ILE A 48 -2.12 0.73 8.61
CA ILE A 48 -0.81 1.12 9.16
C ILE A 48 -1.05 2.07 10.33
N ASP A 49 -0.44 1.77 11.48
CA ASP A 49 -0.63 2.55 12.69
C ASP A 49 -0.14 3.98 12.49
N GLY A 50 -0.96 4.95 12.87
CA GLY A 50 -0.67 6.38 12.68
C GLY A 50 -1.02 6.94 11.31
N PHE A 51 -1.51 6.12 10.38
CA PHE A 51 -2.03 6.55 9.08
C PHE A 51 -3.54 6.32 8.97
N GLY A 52 -4.19 7.11 8.11
CA GLY A 52 -5.62 6.95 7.80
C GLY A 52 -5.88 5.78 6.85
N ALA A 53 -7.15 5.63 6.46
CA ALA A 53 -7.54 4.63 5.46
C ALA A 53 -6.76 4.82 4.14
N PRO A 54 -6.32 3.73 3.48
CA PRO A 54 -5.57 3.80 2.24
C PRO A 54 -6.42 4.41 1.11
N LEU A 55 -5.82 5.31 0.35
CA LEU A 55 -6.40 5.78 -0.92
C LEU A 55 -5.98 4.83 -2.04
N ARG A 56 -6.96 4.17 -2.67
CA ARG A 56 -6.74 3.13 -3.68
C ARG A 56 -7.19 3.59 -5.07
N LEU A 57 -6.26 3.55 -6.03
CA LEU A 57 -6.54 3.88 -7.43
C LEU A 57 -6.91 2.64 -8.27
N ASP A 58 -6.66 1.42 -7.76
CA ASP A 58 -6.99 0.15 -8.41
C ASP A 58 -8.49 -0.15 -8.42
N GLN A 59 -9.28 0.48 -7.52
CA GLN A 59 -10.73 0.32 -7.49
C GLN A 59 -11.43 0.89 -8.75
N GLN A 60 -10.73 1.68 -9.56
CA GLN A 60 -11.16 2.15 -10.87
C GLN A 60 -10.52 1.30 -11.98
N ALA A 61 -10.65 -0.02 -11.88
CA ALA A 61 -10.01 -0.98 -12.79
C ALA A 61 -10.31 -0.72 -14.29
N GLU A 62 -11.50 -0.23 -14.62
CA GLU A 62 -11.89 0.15 -15.99
C GLU A 62 -11.06 1.31 -16.56
N LEU A 63 -10.58 2.23 -15.71
CA LEU A 63 -9.74 3.35 -16.10
C LEU A 63 -8.25 2.98 -16.17
N MET A 64 -7.84 1.94 -15.44
CA MET A 64 -6.43 1.60 -15.23
C MET A 64 -5.86 0.61 -16.26
N GLY A 65 -6.71 -0.16 -16.96
CA GLY A 65 -6.31 -1.11 -18.02
C GLY A 65 -5.36 -2.23 -17.56
N LYS A 66 -5.10 -2.33 -16.25
CA LYS A 66 -4.14 -3.21 -15.61
C LYS A 66 -4.87 -3.99 -14.52
N HIS A 67 -4.91 -5.30 -14.67
CA HIS A 67 -5.68 -6.18 -13.78
C HIS A 67 -4.79 -7.05 -12.89
N GLN A 68 -3.49 -7.11 -13.15
CA GLN A 68 -2.54 -7.90 -12.37
C GLN A 68 -1.11 -7.33 -12.48
N GLY A 69 -0.30 -7.58 -11.45
CA GLY A 69 1.15 -7.33 -11.46
C GLY A 69 1.88 -8.19 -12.48
N GLY A 70 3.10 -7.79 -12.86
CA GLY A 70 3.89 -8.43 -13.93
C GLY A 70 4.60 -9.73 -13.55
N GLY A 71 4.04 -10.53 -12.62
CA GLY A 71 4.62 -11.78 -12.12
C GLY A 71 4.04 -13.03 -12.77
#